data_AF-A0A961H796-F1
#
_entry.id   AF-A0A961H796-F1
#
_cell.length_a   1.000
_cell.length_b   1.000
_cell.length_c   1.000
_cell.angle_alpha   90.00
_cell.angle_beta   90.00
_cell.angle_gamma   90.00
#
_symmetry.space_group_name_H-M   'P 1'
#
loop_
_entity.id
_entity.type
_entity.pdbx_description
1 polymer ?
#
loop_
_entity_poly.entity_id
_entity_poly.type
_entity_poly.pdbx_seq_one_letter_code
_entity_poly.pdbx_strand_id
1 'polypeptide(L)'
;MAELAPYGSWHSPITAQRVMSATARLGEVAITDDAVFWSEGRPAEGGRIQIVKRTPDGELFDLLPDGFSASSSVHEYGGGAWWVDVDTLFFVNGADQRIYRCDPGFVPGSKPTPVTPAPRRSRGLRYADASMTPDRRFIVCVQEAHPGEQGLPRATECVNRLVAVPAVGGEPVVLREHADFVMSPRVDRLGEWVVWVEWSHPNMPWDATELWMGRLDTSSGTPRLVNPTKVVGDGHESIVQPRWDHDNHLWFCSDRNDWWNLYHFNEQGAPTGEPHVVAEGPWEVGTPPWVFGLSRYDFLSDDRVVFAYSSDGIDHLAVYDQLSTRVDRLEVPFTSVQQVQAWTTTVVFVGGSFTLSASVVATVVGRNGATSRIENMRPVADPPMTSAYISVGQPITYPTVHGVAHGIYYPPTNPDFVAPEGTRPPLVVMIHGGPTASATPELSLRTQYWTSRGFAVVDVN
;
A
#
# COMPACT_ATOMS: atom_id res chain seq x y z
N MET A 1 -26.34 35.91 2.59
CA MET A 1 -26.45 35.96 4.06
C MET A 1 -26.78 34.56 4.52
N ALA A 2 -26.08 34.05 5.53
CA ALA A 2 -26.35 32.71 6.06
C ALA A 2 -27.69 32.70 6.82
N GLU A 3 -28.45 31.62 6.67
CA GLU A 3 -29.73 31.38 7.32
C GLU A 3 -29.53 30.85 8.74
N LEU A 4 -30.37 31.31 9.67
CA LEU A 4 -30.35 30.83 11.06
C LEU A 4 -31.13 29.50 11.16
N ALA A 5 -30.47 28.40 11.48
CA ALA A 5 -31.12 27.09 11.63
C ALA A 5 -30.42 26.21 12.70
N PRO A 6 -31.16 25.40 13.47
CA PRO A 6 -30.57 24.49 14.45
C PRO A 6 -29.54 23.54 13.83
N TYR A 7 -28.50 23.19 14.60
CA TYR A 7 -27.59 22.12 14.22
C TYR A 7 -28.34 20.82 13.86
N GLY A 8 -27.86 20.12 12.84
CA GLY A 8 -28.46 18.89 12.32
C GLY A 8 -29.57 19.12 11.28
N SER A 9 -30.06 20.34 11.12
CA SER A 9 -31.15 20.68 10.18
C SER A 9 -30.69 21.43 8.92
N TRP A 10 -29.39 21.69 8.77
CA TRP A 10 -28.88 22.47 7.66
C TRP A 10 -29.02 21.72 6.34
N HIS A 11 -29.50 22.41 5.31
CA HIS A 11 -29.53 21.85 3.97
C HIS A 11 -28.10 21.72 3.44
N SER A 12 -27.79 20.62 2.75
CA SER A 12 -26.46 20.34 2.22
C SER A 12 -26.53 19.75 0.80
N PRO A 13 -25.66 20.20 -0.12
CA PRO A 13 -25.55 19.63 -1.46
C PRO A 13 -24.92 18.23 -1.50
N ILE A 14 -24.37 17.74 -0.38
CA ILE A 14 -23.77 16.41 -0.28
C ILE A 14 -24.87 15.41 0.01
N THR A 15 -25.33 14.68 -1.01
CA THR A 15 -26.38 13.67 -0.86
C THR A 15 -25.79 12.30 -0.47
N ALA A 16 -26.61 11.43 0.14
CA ALA A 16 -26.20 10.06 0.43
C ALA A 16 -25.80 9.30 -0.85
N GLN A 17 -26.51 9.56 -1.96
CA GLN A 17 -26.16 9.02 -3.27
C GLN A 17 -24.74 9.43 -3.70
N ARG A 18 -24.32 10.69 -3.47
CA ARG A 18 -22.95 11.15 -3.78
C ARG A 18 -21.89 10.51 -2.88
N VAL A 19 -22.22 10.26 -1.61
CA VAL A 19 -21.34 9.52 -0.68
C VAL A 19 -21.17 8.08 -1.14
N MET A 20 -22.21 7.46 -1.67
CA MET A 20 -22.17 6.07 -2.17
C MET A 20 -21.57 5.94 -3.57
N SER A 21 -21.82 6.90 -4.46
CA SER A 21 -21.19 7.02 -5.77
C SER A 21 -19.78 7.60 -5.68
N ALA A 22 -19.23 7.72 -4.46
CA ALA A 22 -17.97 8.39 -4.23
C ALA A 22 -16.84 7.75 -5.03
N THR A 23 -15.83 8.59 -5.23
CA THR A 23 -14.62 8.42 -6.03
C THR A 23 -14.04 7.02 -5.97
N ALA A 24 -13.52 6.60 -7.12
CA ALA A 24 -12.77 5.36 -7.21
C ALA A 24 -11.62 5.36 -6.18
N ARG A 25 -11.41 4.20 -5.55
CA ARG A 25 -10.40 4.02 -4.49
C ARG A 25 -9.07 3.72 -5.14
N LEU A 26 -8.07 4.56 -4.89
CA LEU A 26 -6.73 4.33 -5.39
C LEU A 26 -6.00 3.36 -4.47
N GLY A 27 -5.31 2.41 -5.07
CA GLY A 27 -4.48 1.45 -4.39
C GLY A 27 -3.03 1.57 -4.83
N GLU A 28 -2.38 0.42 -4.97
CA GLU A 28 -0.98 0.25 -5.37
C GLU A 28 -0.62 1.09 -6.59
N VAL A 29 0.65 1.54 -6.63
CA VAL A 29 1.26 2.27 -7.74
C VAL A 29 2.49 1.50 -8.21
N ALA A 30 2.74 1.49 -9.52
CA ALA A 30 3.98 1.00 -10.12
C ALA A 30 4.49 1.99 -11.15
N ILE A 31 5.81 2.08 -11.31
CA ILE A 31 6.46 2.96 -12.28
C ILE A 31 7.39 2.11 -13.16
N THR A 32 7.44 2.47 -14.44
CA THR A 32 8.36 1.96 -15.44
C THR A 32 8.97 3.15 -16.20
N ASP A 33 9.96 2.91 -17.03
CA ASP A 33 10.61 3.94 -17.86
C ASP A 33 9.60 4.75 -18.70
N ASP A 34 8.52 4.12 -19.14
CA ASP A 34 7.59 4.67 -20.13
C ASP A 34 6.17 4.91 -19.60
N ALA A 35 5.86 4.58 -18.34
CA ALA A 35 4.51 4.75 -17.80
C ALA A 35 4.42 4.65 -16.28
N VAL A 36 3.35 5.24 -15.75
CA VAL A 36 2.89 5.05 -14.38
C VAL A 36 1.61 4.23 -14.39
N PHE A 37 1.51 3.29 -13.47
CA PHE A 37 0.35 2.42 -13.33
C PHE A 37 -0.21 2.53 -11.92
N TRP A 38 -1.51 2.37 -11.76
CA TRP A 38 -2.12 2.22 -10.44
C TRP A 38 -3.34 1.30 -10.48
N SER A 39 -3.68 0.75 -9.32
CA SER A 39 -4.96 0.07 -9.14
C SER A 39 -6.05 1.05 -8.71
N GLU A 40 -7.24 0.87 -9.28
CA GLU A 40 -8.38 1.73 -9.04
C GLU A 40 -9.65 0.89 -8.83
N GLY A 41 -10.18 0.90 -7.61
CA GLY A 41 -11.44 0.26 -7.28
C GLY A 41 -12.62 1.02 -7.87
N ARG A 42 -13.48 0.35 -8.62
CA ARG A 42 -14.61 0.90 -9.38
C ARG A 42 -15.96 0.52 -8.74
N PRO A 43 -16.52 1.28 -7.78
CA PRO A 43 -17.81 0.96 -7.17
C PRO A 43 -18.97 0.78 -8.16
N ALA A 44 -18.99 1.59 -9.22
CA ALA A 44 -20.00 1.53 -10.28
C ALA A 44 -19.93 0.25 -11.13
N GLU A 45 -18.83 -0.49 -11.08
CA GLU A 45 -18.56 -1.69 -11.87
C GLU A 45 -18.47 -2.93 -10.96
N GLY A 46 -19.37 -3.01 -9.98
CA GLY A 46 -19.42 -4.11 -9.02
C GLY A 46 -18.25 -4.13 -8.03
N GLY A 47 -17.53 -3.01 -7.88
CA GLY A 47 -16.37 -2.91 -7.00
C GLY A 47 -15.10 -3.56 -7.53
N ARG A 48 -15.03 -3.91 -8.83
CA ARG A 48 -13.83 -4.49 -9.43
C ARG A 48 -12.63 -3.55 -9.28
N ILE A 49 -11.44 -4.13 -9.22
CA ILE A 49 -10.18 -3.39 -9.22
C ILE A 49 -9.63 -3.36 -10.65
N GLN A 50 -9.60 -2.17 -11.25
CA GLN A 50 -9.02 -1.91 -12.55
C GLN A 50 -7.53 -1.57 -12.41
N ILE A 51 -6.72 -1.85 -13.44
CA ILE A 51 -5.37 -1.29 -13.56
C ILE A 51 -5.40 -0.18 -14.60
N VAL A 52 -5.01 1.01 -14.18
CA VAL A 52 -4.93 2.19 -15.04
C VAL A 52 -3.47 2.44 -15.39
N LYS A 53 -3.18 2.62 -16.67
CA LYS A 53 -1.88 3.06 -17.19
C LYS A 53 -1.98 4.53 -17.57
N ARG A 54 -0.97 5.30 -17.21
CA ARG A 54 -0.73 6.65 -17.72
C ARG A 54 0.58 6.70 -18.49
N THR A 55 0.52 7.12 -19.74
CA THR A 55 1.69 7.34 -20.61
C THR A 55 2.36 8.69 -20.32
N PRO A 56 3.58 8.96 -20.83
CA PRO A 56 4.33 10.17 -20.50
C PRO A 56 3.70 11.45 -21.06
N ASP A 57 2.90 11.34 -22.13
CA ASP A 57 2.07 12.41 -22.70
C ASP A 57 0.75 12.63 -21.93
N GLY A 58 0.48 11.80 -20.93
CA GLY A 58 -0.64 11.94 -20.00
C GLY A 58 -1.92 11.23 -20.41
N GLU A 59 -1.91 10.41 -21.48
CA GLU A 59 -3.06 9.59 -21.86
C GLU A 59 -3.30 8.47 -20.84
N LEU A 60 -4.58 8.16 -20.61
CA LEU A 60 -5.03 7.16 -19.63
C LEU A 60 -5.68 5.96 -20.30
N PHE A 61 -5.28 4.76 -19.88
CA PHE A 61 -5.78 3.50 -20.40
C PHE A 61 -6.19 2.57 -19.26
N ASP A 62 -7.43 2.08 -19.33
CA ASP A 62 -7.92 0.96 -18.54
C ASP A 62 -7.40 -0.35 -19.16
N LEU A 63 -6.63 -1.14 -18.40
CA LEU A 63 -5.94 -2.31 -18.93
C LEU A 63 -6.72 -3.62 -18.81
N LEU A 64 -7.58 -3.79 -17.81
CA LEU A 64 -8.33 -5.03 -17.65
C LEU A 64 -9.66 -4.95 -18.41
N PRO A 65 -10.01 -5.98 -19.20
CA PRO A 65 -11.31 -6.07 -19.85
C PRO A 65 -12.42 -6.42 -18.85
N ASP A 66 -13.67 -6.30 -19.30
CA ASP A 66 -14.85 -6.68 -18.51
C ASP A 66 -14.75 -8.11 -17.96
N GLY A 67 -15.20 -8.29 -16.72
CA GLY A 67 -15.16 -9.57 -16.01
C GLY A 67 -13.85 -9.88 -15.28
N PHE A 68 -12.81 -9.06 -15.42
CA PHE A 68 -11.56 -9.19 -14.68
C PHE A 68 -11.42 -8.11 -13.59
N SER A 69 -10.79 -8.49 -12.48
CA SER A 69 -10.49 -7.64 -11.34
C SER A 69 -9.12 -8.01 -10.78
N ALA A 70 -8.19 -7.07 -10.70
CA ALA A 70 -6.86 -7.29 -10.09
C ALA A 70 -6.97 -7.29 -8.56
N SER A 71 -7.32 -8.45 -7.99
CA SER A 71 -7.60 -8.58 -6.56
C SER A 71 -7.28 -9.98 -6.07
N SER A 72 -6.51 -10.05 -4.99
CA SER A 72 -6.22 -11.28 -4.25
C SER A 72 -7.11 -11.40 -3.01
N SER A 73 -7.25 -12.63 -2.50
CA SER A 73 -7.89 -12.94 -1.22
C SER A 73 -6.98 -13.76 -0.31
N VAL A 74 -5.66 -13.76 -0.56
CA VAL A 74 -4.68 -14.28 0.42
C VAL A 74 -4.88 -13.54 1.74
N HIS A 75 -4.92 -14.28 2.85
CA HIS A 75 -5.24 -13.80 4.20
C HIS A 75 -6.61 -13.10 4.31
N GLU A 76 -7.51 -13.35 3.36
CA GLU A 76 -8.83 -12.71 3.17
C GLU A 76 -8.82 -11.19 2.95
N TYR A 77 -7.73 -10.49 3.24
CA TYR A 77 -7.55 -9.05 2.99
C TYR A 77 -6.91 -8.75 1.62
N GLY A 78 -6.04 -9.62 1.10
CA GLY A 78 -5.42 -9.44 -0.21
C GLY A 78 -4.39 -8.31 -0.26
N GLY A 79 -4.37 -7.56 -1.38
CA GLY A 79 -3.27 -6.66 -1.76
C GLY A 79 -2.17 -7.37 -2.56
N GLY A 80 -1.18 -6.63 -3.06
CA GLY A 80 -0.07 -7.18 -3.84
C GLY A 80 -0.56 -7.97 -5.06
N ALA A 81 -1.69 -7.55 -5.64
CA ALA A 81 -2.46 -8.39 -6.56
C ALA A 81 -2.07 -8.19 -8.02
N TRP A 82 -1.12 -7.31 -8.32
CA TRP A 82 -0.64 -7.05 -9.67
C TRP A 82 0.76 -6.45 -9.63
N TRP A 83 1.47 -6.56 -10.74
CA TRP A 83 2.78 -5.95 -10.95
C TRP A 83 3.04 -5.82 -12.44
N VAL A 84 3.97 -4.95 -12.79
CA VAL A 84 4.42 -4.75 -14.17
C VAL A 84 5.89 -5.11 -14.25
N ASP A 85 6.25 -5.88 -15.27
CA ASP A 85 7.64 -6.09 -15.67
C ASP A 85 7.80 -5.54 -17.09
N VAL A 86 8.56 -4.45 -17.22
CA VAL A 86 8.67 -3.62 -18.43
C VAL A 86 7.30 -3.13 -18.89
N ASP A 87 6.68 -3.81 -19.85
CA ASP A 87 5.38 -3.49 -20.43
C ASP A 87 4.40 -4.68 -20.35
N THR A 88 4.77 -5.74 -19.64
CA THR A 88 3.90 -6.89 -19.35
C THR A 88 3.22 -6.70 -18.00
N LEU A 89 1.89 -6.67 -18.00
CA LEU A 89 1.10 -6.65 -16.77
C LEU A 89 0.81 -8.09 -16.33
N PHE A 90 1.05 -8.36 -15.06
CA PHE A 90 0.57 -9.55 -14.38
C PHE A 90 -0.40 -9.17 -13.28
N PHE A 91 -1.42 -9.99 -13.05
CA PHE A 91 -2.37 -9.75 -11.98
C PHE A 91 -3.06 -11.03 -11.51
N VAL A 92 -3.50 -11.04 -10.27
CA VAL A 92 -4.35 -12.07 -9.68
C VAL A 92 -5.79 -11.69 -9.98
N ASN A 93 -6.51 -12.55 -10.70
CA ASN A 93 -7.91 -12.30 -11.01
C ASN A 93 -8.80 -12.65 -9.83
N GLY A 94 -9.63 -11.70 -9.37
CA GLY A 94 -10.50 -11.86 -8.21
C GLY A 94 -11.42 -13.07 -8.25
N ALA A 95 -11.97 -13.37 -9.43
CA ALA A 95 -13.00 -14.40 -9.56
C ALA A 95 -12.48 -15.83 -9.34
N ASP A 96 -11.27 -16.14 -9.80
CA ASP A 96 -10.70 -17.51 -9.78
C ASP A 96 -9.36 -17.61 -9.04
N GLN A 97 -8.80 -16.47 -8.59
CA GLN A 97 -7.56 -16.36 -7.81
C GLN A 97 -6.32 -16.87 -8.54
N ARG A 98 -6.35 -16.96 -9.88
CA ARG A 98 -5.20 -17.33 -10.70
C ARG A 98 -4.39 -16.09 -11.10
N ILE A 99 -3.11 -16.27 -11.39
CA ILE A 99 -2.28 -15.24 -12.00
C ILE A 99 -2.57 -15.22 -13.49
N TYR A 100 -2.81 -14.05 -14.04
CA TYR A 100 -3.00 -13.75 -15.45
C TYR A 100 -1.92 -12.80 -15.94
N ARG A 101 -1.68 -12.84 -17.24
CA ARG A 101 -0.70 -12.04 -17.97
C ARG A 101 -1.38 -11.29 -19.13
N CYS A 102 -1.00 -10.04 -19.29
CA CYS A 102 -1.31 -9.18 -20.42
C CYS A 102 0.01 -8.75 -21.08
N ASP A 103 0.21 -9.16 -22.33
CA ASP A 103 1.47 -8.99 -23.05
C ASP A 103 1.78 -7.55 -23.51
N PRO A 104 3.05 -7.27 -23.85
CA PRO A 104 3.46 -6.05 -24.55
C PRO A 104 2.54 -5.69 -25.72
N GLY A 105 2.11 -4.43 -25.80
CA GLY A 105 1.18 -3.99 -26.86
C GLY A 105 -0.26 -4.49 -26.67
N PHE A 106 -0.61 -4.98 -25.47
CA PHE A 106 -1.98 -5.32 -25.11
C PHE A 106 -2.95 -4.19 -25.51
N VAL A 107 -3.82 -4.49 -26.46
CA VAL A 107 -4.89 -3.57 -26.85
C VAL A 107 -6.03 -3.72 -25.83
N PRO A 108 -6.58 -2.63 -25.29
CA PRO A 108 -7.75 -2.69 -24.42
C PRO A 108 -8.84 -3.61 -25.01
N GLY A 109 -9.28 -4.59 -24.22
CA GLY A 109 -10.24 -5.62 -24.66
C GLY A 109 -9.63 -6.96 -25.10
N SER A 110 -8.30 -7.06 -25.23
CA SER A 110 -7.62 -8.36 -25.44
C SER A 110 -7.85 -9.29 -24.23
N LYS A 111 -7.87 -10.62 -24.43
CA LYS A 111 -8.13 -11.56 -23.34
C LYS A 111 -6.83 -11.89 -22.58
N PRO A 112 -6.75 -11.69 -21.25
CA PRO A 112 -5.60 -12.10 -20.45
C PRO A 112 -5.36 -13.61 -20.50
N THR A 113 -4.09 -14.01 -20.48
CA THR A 113 -3.71 -15.43 -20.50
C THR A 113 -3.39 -15.90 -19.08
N PRO A 114 -3.97 -17.01 -18.59
CA PRO A 114 -3.63 -17.52 -17.27
C PRO A 114 -2.21 -18.09 -17.25
N VAL A 115 -1.46 -17.73 -16.21
CA VAL A 115 -0.09 -18.19 -15.93
C VAL A 115 -0.13 -19.41 -15.01
N THR A 116 -0.95 -19.37 -13.96
CA THR A 116 -1.07 -20.52 -13.05
C THR A 116 -2.15 -21.49 -13.51
N PRO A 117 -2.01 -22.81 -13.23
CA PRO A 117 -3.04 -23.80 -13.52
C PRO A 117 -4.33 -23.53 -12.74
N ALA A 118 -5.44 -24.14 -13.18
CA ALA A 118 -6.67 -24.10 -12.41
C ALA A 118 -6.51 -24.95 -11.13
N PRO A 119 -6.85 -24.43 -9.95
CA PRO A 119 -6.86 -25.22 -8.71
C PRO A 119 -7.88 -26.36 -8.77
N ARG A 120 -7.74 -27.37 -7.91
CA ARG A 120 -8.70 -28.49 -7.82
C ARG A 120 -10.07 -28.01 -7.35
N ARG A 121 -10.09 -26.99 -6.50
CA ARG A 121 -11.30 -26.35 -6.00
C ARG A 121 -11.31 -24.89 -6.44
N SER A 122 -12.50 -24.35 -6.69
CA SER A 122 -12.64 -22.92 -7.00
C SER A 122 -11.97 -22.08 -5.91
N ARG A 123 -11.04 -21.20 -6.31
CA ARG A 123 -10.25 -20.34 -5.41
C ARG A 123 -9.44 -21.09 -4.35
N GLY A 124 -9.11 -22.38 -4.59
CA GLY A 124 -8.36 -23.23 -3.66
C GLY A 124 -6.85 -22.94 -3.61
N LEU A 125 -6.29 -22.34 -4.66
CA LEU A 125 -4.96 -21.74 -4.66
C LEU A 125 -5.11 -20.25 -4.92
N ARG A 126 -4.51 -19.43 -4.06
CA ARG A 126 -4.54 -17.96 -4.14
C ARG A 126 -3.12 -17.43 -4.11
N TYR A 127 -2.88 -16.29 -4.75
CA TYR A 127 -1.53 -15.72 -4.89
C TYR A 127 -1.53 -14.24 -4.53
N ALA A 128 -0.41 -13.71 -4.05
CA ALA A 128 -0.22 -12.29 -3.76
C ALA A 128 1.29 -11.94 -3.68
N ASP A 129 1.58 -10.64 -3.65
CA ASP A 129 2.89 -10.07 -3.28
C ASP A 129 4.06 -10.63 -4.09
N ALA A 130 4.04 -10.38 -5.39
CA ALA A 130 4.98 -10.95 -6.34
C ALA A 130 6.25 -10.13 -6.52
N SER A 131 7.34 -10.83 -6.88
CA SER A 131 8.61 -10.28 -7.31
C SER A 131 9.13 -11.09 -8.51
N MET A 132 9.36 -10.42 -9.64
CA MET A 132 9.86 -11.04 -10.86
C MET A 132 11.37 -11.27 -10.76
N THR A 133 11.86 -12.42 -11.23
CA THR A 133 13.30 -12.64 -11.38
C THR A 133 13.86 -11.75 -12.50
N PRO A 134 15.11 -11.23 -12.40
CA PRO A 134 15.68 -10.35 -13.43
C PRO A 134 15.75 -10.98 -14.84
N ASP A 135 15.85 -12.31 -14.92
CA ASP A 135 15.82 -13.08 -16.16
C ASP A 135 14.40 -13.31 -16.73
N ARG A 136 13.37 -12.82 -16.02
CA ARG A 136 11.94 -12.90 -16.36
C ARG A 136 11.39 -14.31 -16.54
N ARG A 137 12.08 -15.32 -15.99
CA ARG A 137 11.63 -16.71 -16.07
C ARG A 137 10.62 -17.07 -14.99
N PHE A 138 10.76 -16.49 -13.80
CA PHE A 138 9.95 -16.85 -12.65
C PHE A 138 9.40 -15.64 -11.90
N ILE A 139 8.18 -15.80 -11.41
CA ILE A 139 7.54 -14.90 -10.46
C ILE A 139 7.65 -15.57 -9.09
N VAL A 140 8.38 -14.96 -8.16
CA VAL A 140 8.42 -15.40 -6.76
C VAL A 140 7.30 -14.68 -6.00
N CYS A 141 6.37 -15.42 -5.40
CA CYS A 141 5.21 -14.82 -4.74
C CYS A 141 4.70 -15.66 -3.56
N VAL A 142 3.79 -15.07 -2.78
CA VAL A 142 3.02 -15.78 -1.76
C VAL A 142 1.95 -16.62 -2.44
N GLN A 143 1.78 -17.86 -1.97
CA GLN A 143 0.65 -18.72 -2.31
C GLN A 143 -0.06 -19.17 -1.02
N GLU A 144 -1.37 -18.96 -0.95
CA GLU A 144 -2.24 -19.56 0.06
C GLU A 144 -2.92 -20.78 -0.58
N ALA A 145 -2.65 -21.96 -0.03
CA ALA A 145 -3.17 -23.22 -0.54
C ALA A 145 -4.15 -23.84 0.45
N HIS A 146 -5.38 -24.07 0.01
CA HIS A 146 -6.49 -24.54 0.85
C HIS A 146 -6.52 -26.08 0.97
N PRO A 147 -7.11 -26.62 2.05
CA PRO A 147 -7.30 -28.06 2.22
C PRO A 147 -7.84 -28.77 0.97
N GLY A 148 -7.20 -29.88 0.60
CA GLY A 148 -7.57 -30.70 -0.56
C GLY A 148 -6.87 -30.35 -1.88
N GLU A 149 -6.08 -29.28 -1.93
CA GLU A 149 -5.17 -29.01 -3.03
C GLU A 149 -4.00 -30.01 -3.09
N GLN A 150 -3.27 -30.01 -4.21
CA GLN A 150 -2.13 -30.91 -4.38
C GLN A 150 -1.02 -30.62 -3.35
N GLY A 151 -0.47 -31.68 -2.76
CA GLY A 151 0.51 -31.55 -1.67
C GLY A 151 -0.11 -31.25 -0.31
N LEU A 152 -1.44 -31.14 -0.18
CA LEU A 152 -2.15 -30.85 1.07
C LEU A 152 -3.27 -31.87 1.42
N PRO A 153 -3.03 -33.19 1.37
CA PRO A 153 -4.10 -34.17 1.58
C PRO A 153 -4.62 -34.22 3.03
N ARG A 154 -3.89 -33.65 4.00
CA ARG A 154 -4.20 -33.72 5.43
C ARG A 154 -4.34 -32.36 6.13
N ALA A 155 -4.15 -31.25 5.40
CA ALA A 155 -4.29 -29.92 6.00
C ALA A 155 -5.76 -29.67 6.38
N THR A 156 -5.99 -29.16 7.59
CA THR A 156 -7.31 -28.73 8.07
C THR A 156 -7.55 -27.24 7.87
N GLU A 157 -6.48 -26.48 7.67
CA GLU A 157 -6.46 -25.03 7.45
C GLU A 157 -5.65 -24.71 6.19
N CYS A 158 -5.71 -23.47 5.73
CA CYS A 158 -4.88 -23.02 4.61
C CYS A 158 -3.40 -23.01 5.00
N VAL A 159 -2.52 -23.27 4.03
CA VAL A 159 -1.07 -23.22 4.21
C VAL A 159 -0.51 -22.10 3.34
N ASN A 160 0.22 -21.17 3.95
CA ASN A 160 0.92 -20.10 3.25
C ASN A 160 2.33 -20.54 2.86
N ARG A 161 2.72 -20.21 1.63
CA ARG A 161 3.95 -20.70 1.00
C ARG A 161 4.62 -19.61 0.20
N LEU A 162 5.93 -19.68 0.12
CA LEU A 162 6.69 -19.00 -0.93
C LEU A 162 6.77 -19.93 -2.15
N VAL A 163 6.38 -19.46 -3.33
CA VAL A 163 6.45 -20.24 -4.57
C VAL A 163 7.16 -19.47 -5.68
N ALA A 164 7.75 -20.21 -6.62
CA ALA A 164 8.22 -19.70 -7.91
C ALA A 164 7.27 -20.18 -9.02
N VAL A 165 6.61 -19.26 -9.70
CA VAL A 165 5.69 -19.52 -10.82
C VAL A 165 6.40 -19.25 -12.15
N PRO A 166 6.40 -20.16 -13.13
CA PRO A 166 6.92 -19.87 -14.47
C PRO A 166 6.15 -18.72 -15.13
N ALA A 167 6.82 -17.65 -15.55
CA ALA A 167 6.18 -16.43 -16.06
C ALA A 167 5.42 -16.61 -17.39
N VAL A 168 5.75 -17.67 -18.14
CA VAL A 168 5.06 -18.08 -19.38
C VAL A 168 3.96 -19.12 -19.15
N GLY A 169 3.73 -19.48 -17.90
CA GLY A 169 2.73 -20.44 -17.46
C GLY A 169 3.30 -21.83 -17.15
N GLY A 170 2.69 -22.50 -16.17
CA GLY A 170 3.11 -23.81 -15.70
C GLY A 170 2.84 -24.02 -14.20
N GLU A 171 3.19 -25.21 -13.72
CA GLU A 171 3.05 -25.56 -12.30
C GLU A 171 4.03 -24.75 -11.43
N PRO A 172 3.57 -24.07 -10.37
CA PRO A 172 4.44 -23.43 -9.39
C PRO A 172 5.34 -24.43 -8.66
N VAL A 173 6.53 -24.00 -8.28
CA VAL A 173 7.45 -24.74 -7.42
C VAL A 173 7.43 -24.13 -6.01
N VAL A 174 7.18 -24.94 -4.99
CA VAL A 174 7.25 -24.48 -3.59
C VAL A 174 8.71 -24.27 -3.20
N LEU A 175 9.05 -23.04 -2.82
CA LEU A 175 10.38 -22.66 -2.33
C LEU A 175 10.47 -22.78 -0.81
N ARG A 176 9.39 -22.45 -0.10
CA ARG A 176 9.31 -22.52 1.36
C ARG A 176 7.88 -22.72 1.86
N GLU A 177 7.74 -23.58 2.85
CA GLU A 177 6.51 -23.90 3.57
C GLU A 177 6.92 -24.30 4.99
N HIS A 178 7.01 -23.32 5.89
CA HIS A 178 7.56 -23.52 7.25
C HIS A 178 6.75 -22.77 8.31
N ALA A 179 6.59 -21.46 8.14
CA ALA A 179 5.79 -20.62 9.03
C ALA A 179 4.30 -20.62 8.63
N ASP A 180 3.42 -20.24 9.56
CA ASP A 180 1.98 -20.13 9.27
C ASP A 180 1.68 -19.03 8.24
N PHE A 181 2.50 -17.97 8.22
CA PHE A 181 2.33 -16.83 7.32
C PHE A 181 3.67 -16.39 6.71
N VAL A 182 3.60 -15.91 5.46
CA VAL A 182 4.73 -15.33 4.73
C VAL A 182 4.27 -14.09 3.96
N MET A 183 5.14 -13.11 3.79
CA MET A 183 4.89 -11.91 2.98
C MET A 183 6.16 -11.34 2.36
N SER A 184 5.97 -10.40 1.43
CA SER A 184 7.00 -9.53 0.85
C SER A 184 8.23 -10.26 0.33
N PRO A 185 8.08 -11.30 -0.51
CA PRO A 185 9.23 -11.87 -1.16
C PRO A 185 9.85 -10.88 -2.15
N ARG A 186 11.15 -10.61 -2.04
CA ARG A 186 11.89 -9.72 -2.95
C ARG A 186 13.14 -10.41 -3.44
N VAL A 187 13.18 -10.64 -4.75
CA VAL A 187 14.37 -11.09 -5.47
C VAL A 187 15.29 -9.88 -5.67
N ASP A 188 16.58 -10.06 -5.45
CA ASP A 188 17.58 -9.02 -5.71
C ASP A 188 17.78 -8.78 -7.21
N ARG A 189 18.49 -7.70 -7.57
CA ARG A 189 18.65 -7.29 -8.98
C ARG A 189 19.54 -8.26 -9.78
N LEU A 190 20.34 -9.08 -9.08
CA LEU A 190 21.17 -10.12 -9.69
C LEU A 190 20.44 -11.46 -9.85
N GLY A 191 19.30 -11.65 -9.18
CA GLY A 191 18.53 -12.89 -9.20
C GLY A 191 19.17 -14.01 -8.39
N GLU A 192 20.12 -13.68 -7.51
CA GLU A 192 20.87 -14.62 -6.68
C GLU A 192 20.24 -14.83 -5.33
N TRP A 193 19.55 -13.82 -4.81
CA TRP A 193 19.01 -13.80 -3.46
C TRP A 193 17.53 -13.47 -3.46
N VAL A 194 16.82 -14.10 -2.52
CA VAL A 194 15.46 -13.72 -2.16
C VAL A 194 15.39 -13.47 -0.67
N VAL A 195 14.73 -12.37 -0.29
CA VAL A 195 14.33 -12.08 1.09
C VAL A 195 12.82 -12.19 1.22
N TRP A 196 12.32 -12.51 2.40
CA TRP A 196 10.89 -12.53 2.72
C TRP A 196 10.70 -12.33 4.22
N VAL A 197 9.49 -11.96 4.63
CA VAL A 197 9.09 -11.90 6.03
C VAL A 197 8.20 -13.08 6.36
N GLU A 198 8.35 -13.67 7.54
CA GLU A 198 7.47 -14.72 8.04
C GLU A 198 7.13 -14.56 9.52
N TRP A 199 5.99 -15.10 9.92
CA TRP A 199 5.55 -15.16 11.32
C TRP A 199 4.60 -16.33 11.52
N SER A 200 4.30 -16.66 12.77
CA SER A 200 3.43 -17.79 13.12
C SER A 200 2.52 -17.43 14.28
N HIS A 201 1.46 -18.21 14.46
CA HIS A 201 0.57 -18.08 15.59
C HIS A 201 1.35 -18.17 16.92
N PRO A 202 0.96 -17.40 17.95
CA PRO A 202 -0.24 -16.55 18.02
C PRO A 202 -0.03 -15.10 17.53
N ASN A 203 1.13 -14.76 16.97
CA ASN A 203 1.47 -13.38 16.64
C ASN A 203 0.72 -12.88 15.41
N MET A 204 0.29 -11.62 15.44
CA MET A 204 0.01 -10.83 14.25
C MET A 204 1.32 -10.22 13.71
N PRO A 205 1.38 -9.77 12.45
CA PRO A 205 2.63 -9.28 11.89
C PRO A 205 3.12 -7.95 12.48
N TRP A 206 2.34 -7.28 13.34
CA TRP A 206 2.79 -6.14 14.15
C TRP A 206 3.21 -6.52 15.57
N ASP A 207 3.05 -7.78 15.98
CA ASP A 207 3.50 -8.24 17.29
C ASP A 207 4.94 -8.76 17.20
N ALA A 208 5.22 -9.62 16.21
CA ALA A 208 6.56 -10.11 15.91
C ALA A 208 6.62 -10.80 14.55
N THR A 209 7.63 -10.46 13.74
CA THR A 209 7.96 -11.14 12.49
C THR A 209 9.47 -11.41 12.41
N GLU A 210 9.86 -12.25 11.46
CA GLU A 210 11.26 -12.53 11.16
C GLU A 210 11.56 -12.20 9.70
N LEU A 211 12.68 -11.52 9.45
CA LEU A 211 13.22 -11.30 8.11
C LEU A 211 14.17 -12.44 7.77
N TRP A 212 13.87 -13.15 6.69
CA TRP A 212 14.65 -14.27 6.22
C TRP A 212 15.24 -14.01 4.84
N MET A 213 16.33 -14.72 4.53
CA MET A 213 17.04 -14.63 3.26
C MET A 213 17.55 -15.99 2.83
N GLY A 214 17.61 -16.26 1.52
CA GLY A 214 18.20 -17.46 0.97
C GLY A 214 18.62 -17.29 -0.49
N ARG A 215 19.50 -18.16 -0.97
CA ARG A 215 19.93 -18.12 -2.38
C ARG A 215 18.87 -18.72 -3.28
N LEU A 216 18.52 -18.02 -4.35
CA LEU A 216 17.62 -18.51 -5.38
C LEU A 216 18.44 -19.19 -6.49
N ASP A 217 18.46 -20.53 -6.50
CA ASP A 217 19.16 -21.28 -7.52
C ASP A 217 18.20 -21.72 -8.63
N THR A 218 18.42 -21.18 -9.83
CA THR A 218 17.64 -21.50 -11.04
C THR A 218 18.46 -22.23 -12.11
N SER A 219 19.70 -22.63 -11.78
CA SER A 219 20.67 -23.21 -12.74
C SER A 219 20.21 -24.56 -13.32
N SER A 220 19.48 -25.35 -12.54
CA SER A 220 18.93 -26.65 -12.95
C SER A 220 17.61 -26.56 -13.74
N GLY A 221 17.14 -25.35 -14.08
CA GLY A 221 15.85 -25.13 -14.74
C GLY A 221 14.65 -25.14 -13.78
N THR A 222 14.69 -25.94 -12.71
CA THR A 222 13.73 -25.87 -11.59
C THR A 222 14.29 -24.97 -10.48
N PRO A 223 13.58 -23.89 -10.08
CA PRO A 223 13.99 -23.02 -8.98
C PRO A 223 14.04 -23.78 -7.65
N ARG A 224 15.04 -23.46 -6.82
CA ARG A 224 15.11 -23.93 -5.43
C ARG A 224 15.72 -22.85 -4.53
N LEU A 225 15.28 -22.87 -3.27
CA LEU A 225 15.86 -22.04 -2.22
C LEU A 225 17.01 -22.79 -1.54
N VAL A 226 18.17 -22.16 -1.41
CA VAL A 226 19.38 -22.75 -0.82
C VAL A 226 19.80 -21.96 0.41
N ASN A 227 20.06 -22.67 1.51
CA ASN A 227 20.52 -22.14 2.80
C ASN A 227 19.68 -20.95 3.32
N PRO A 228 18.36 -21.11 3.53
CA PRO A 228 17.56 -20.07 4.14
C PRO A 228 18.05 -19.79 5.56
N THR A 229 18.31 -18.52 5.87
CA THR A 229 18.74 -18.05 7.19
C THR A 229 17.87 -16.88 7.65
N LYS A 230 17.64 -16.79 8.95
CA LYS A 230 17.10 -15.60 9.56
C LYS A 230 18.16 -14.51 9.56
N VAL A 231 17.77 -13.31 9.14
CA VAL A 231 18.60 -12.11 9.06
C VAL A 231 18.34 -11.21 10.26
N VAL A 232 17.07 -10.96 10.59
CA VAL A 232 16.60 -10.10 11.69
C VAL A 232 15.32 -10.69 12.28
N GLY A 233 15.00 -10.36 13.53
CA GLY A 233 13.79 -10.80 14.25
C GLY A 233 14.12 -11.65 15.47
N ASP A 234 13.76 -11.15 16.66
CA ASP A 234 14.04 -11.77 17.96
C ASP A 234 12.80 -12.30 18.69
N GLY A 235 11.61 -12.16 18.09
CA GLY A 235 10.32 -12.53 18.66
C GLY A 235 9.56 -11.40 19.34
N HIS A 236 10.12 -10.18 19.36
CA HIS A 236 9.50 -8.96 19.88
C HIS A 236 9.66 -7.77 18.91
N GLU A 237 9.97 -8.06 17.65
CA GLU A 237 10.26 -7.09 16.60
C GLU A 237 9.33 -7.37 15.41
N SER A 238 8.61 -6.36 14.95
CA SER A 238 7.89 -6.36 13.67
C SER A 238 8.75 -5.76 12.57
N ILE A 239 9.06 -6.58 11.58
CA ILE A 239 9.77 -6.21 10.37
C ILE A 239 8.79 -6.18 9.20
N VAL A 240 8.81 -5.09 8.43
CA VAL A 240 7.95 -4.88 7.27
C VAL A 240 8.71 -4.30 6.07
N GLN A 241 8.13 -4.52 4.88
CA GLN A 241 8.58 -3.94 3.61
C GLN A 241 10.10 -4.08 3.36
N PRO A 242 10.68 -5.31 3.34
CA PRO A 242 12.04 -5.48 2.86
C PRO A 242 12.14 -5.11 1.37
N ARG A 243 13.23 -4.46 0.95
CA ARG A 243 13.55 -4.14 -0.45
C ARG A 243 15.06 -4.15 -0.67
N TRP A 244 15.45 -4.32 -1.93
CA TRP A 244 16.83 -4.16 -2.39
C TRP A 244 16.98 -2.79 -3.06
N ASP A 245 18.04 -2.06 -2.74
CA ASP A 245 18.39 -0.84 -3.45
C ASP A 245 19.04 -1.13 -4.82
N HIS A 246 19.51 -0.08 -5.50
CA HIS A 246 20.15 -0.21 -6.82
C HIS A 246 21.50 -0.97 -6.78
N ASP A 247 22.14 -1.02 -5.62
CA ASP A 247 23.43 -1.69 -5.37
C ASP A 247 23.29 -3.04 -4.66
N ASN A 248 22.06 -3.55 -4.50
CA ASN A 248 21.71 -4.77 -3.75
C ASN A 248 22.09 -4.75 -2.26
N HIS A 249 21.98 -3.60 -1.61
CA HIS A 249 21.88 -3.54 -0.15
C HIS A 249 20.44 -3.81 0.28
N LEU A 250 20.29 -4.53 1.40
CA LEU A 250 18.99 -4.88 1.96
C LEU A 250 18.49 -3.78 2.89
N TRP A 251 17.29 -3.27 2.60
CA TRP A 251 16.56 -2.27 3.39
C TRP A 251 15.26 -2.85 3.91
N PHE A 252 14.78 -2.37 5.06
CA PHE A 252 13.51 -2.80 5.67
C PHE A 252 13.08 -1.80 6.77
N CYS A 253 11.82 -1.84 7.17
CA CYS A 253 11.35 -1.13 8.36
C CYS A 253 11.28 -2.09 9.55
N SER A 254 11.67 -1.62 10.74
CA SER A 254 11.64 -2.38 11.99
C SER A 254 11.22 -1.48 13.14
N ASP A 255 10.40 -2.00 14.05
CA ASP A 255 9.95 -1.33 15.27
C ASP A 255 10.83 -1.64 16.50
N ARG A 256 12.05 -2.15 16.30
CA ARG A 256 12.98 -2.53 17.39
C ARG A 256 13.28 -1.43 18.41
N ASN A 257 12.99 -0.18 18.08
CA ASN A 257 13.13 0.98 18.96
C ASN A 257 11.77 1.64 19.27
N ASP A 258 10.72 0.82 19.35
CA ASP A 258 9.31 1.17 19.61
C ASP A 258 8.60 1.96 18.50
N TRP A 259 9.27 2.20 17.37
CA TRP A 259 8.72 2.90 16.20
C TRP A 259 9.24 2.25 14.92
N TRP A 260 8.40 1.99 13.92
CA TRP A 260 8.90 1.49 12.64
C TRP A 260 9.80 2.53 11.96
N ASN A 261 11.10 2.44 12.17
CA ASN A 261 12.11 3.25 11.50
C ASN A 261 12.73 2.48 10.33
N LEU A 262 13.40 3.18 9.42
CA LEU A 262 14.02 2.59 8.24
C LEU A 262 15.45 2.15 8.54
N TYR A 263 15.76 0.91 8.19
CA TYR A 263 17.04 0.25 8.43
C TYR A 263 17.62 -0.32 7.14
N HIS A 264 18.94 -0.44 7.08
CA HIS A 264 19.63 -1.13 5.99
C HIS A 264 20.93 -1.81 6.41
N PHE A 265 21.36 -2.78 5.64
CA PHE A 265 22.72 -3.33 5.71
C PHE A 265 23.62 -2.62 4.69
N ASN A 266 24.92 -2.57 4.96
CA ASN A 266 25.91 -2.04 4.01
C ASN A 266 26.57 -3.14 3.17
N GLU A 267 26.44 -4.41 3.58
CA GLU A 267 26.95 -5.53 2.80
C GLU A 267 26.00 -5.92 1.67
N GLN A 268 26.57 -6.32 0.53
CA GLN A 268 25.85 -7.03 -0.52
C GLN A 268 25.75 -8.51 -0.18
N GLY A 269 24.61 -9.13 -0.49
CA GLY A 269 24.35 -10.53 -0.17
C GLY A 269 23.96 -10.74 1.30
N ALA A 270 24.26 -11.91 1.86
CA ALA A 270 23.85 -12.26 3.22
C ALA A 270 24.60 -11.42 4.26
N PRO A 271 23.92 -10.55 5.03
CA PRO A 271 24.59 -9.67 5.99
C PRO A 271 25.14 -10.45 7.18
N THR A 272 26.18 -9.90 7.82
CA THR A 272 26.83 -10.52 9.00
C THR A 272 26.87 -9.62 10.23
N GLY A 273 26.64 -8.32 10.05
CA GLY A 273 26.59 -7.33 11.12
C GLY A 273 25.18 -6.94 11.56
N GLU A 274 25.10 -5.82 12.29
CA GLU A 274 23.84 -5.16 12.65
C GLU A 274 23.43 -4.15 11.58
N PRO A 275 22.13 -3.94 11.35
CA PRO A 275 21.65 -2.96 10.40
C PRO A 275 21.85 -1.52 10.92
N HIS A 276 22.02 -0.60 9.99
CA HIS A 276 22.12 0.83 10.23
C HIS A 276 20.74 1.49 10.17
N VAL A 277 20.44 2.35 11.14
CA VAL A 277 19.22 3.19 11.12
C VAL A 277 19.45 4.44 10.28
N VAL A 278 18.48 4.78 9.43
CA VAL A 278 18.52 5.99 8.58
C VAL A 278 18.35 7.26 9.40
N ALA A 279 17.29 7.29 10.22
CA ALA A 279 16.99 8.34 11.16
C ALA A 279 16.08 7.77 12.25
N GLU A 280 16.60 7.76 13.47
CA GLU A 280 15.86 7.32 14.64
C GLU A 280 14.97 8.45 15.17
N GLY A 281 13.73 8.10 15.51
CA GLY A 281 12.87 8.98 16.29
C GLY A 281 11.41 8.54 16.35
N PRO A 282 10.58 9.31 17.07
CA PRO A 282 9.21 8.94 17.40
C PRO A 282 8.25 9.20 16.23
N TRP A 283 8.42 8.44 15.16
CA TRP A 283 7.61 8.48 13.95
C TRP A 283 7.57 7.12 13.24
N GLU A 284 6.48 6.87 12.52
CA GLU A 284 6.21 5.59 11.88
C GLU A 284 6.46 5.65 10.36
N VAL A 285 7.54 5.03 9.90
CA VAL A 285 7.73 4.72 8.46
C VAL A 285 6.92 3.50 8.07
N GLY A 286 6.85 2.48 8.93
CA GLY A 286 6.01 1.30 8.71
C GLY A 286 4.52 1.56 8.90
N THR A 287 3.70 0.60 8.48
CA THR A 287 2.27 0.54 8.78
C THR A 287 1.87 -0.91 9.05
N PRO A 288 0.84 -1.20 9.86
CA PRO A 288 0.37 -2.56 10.12
C PRO A 288 0.04 -3.30 8.81
N PRO A 289 0.73 -4.41 8.49
CA PRO A 289 0.60 -5.07 7.19
C PRO A 289 -0.60 -6.03 7.14
N TRP A 290 -1.82 -5.49 7.21
CA TRP A 290 -3.06 -6.24 7.00
C TRP A 290 -3.23 -6.73 5.55
N VAL A 291 -2.69 -5.97 4.60
CA VAL A 291 -2.70 -6.25 3.16
C VAL A 291 -1.26 -6.31 2.64
N PHE A 292 -1.06 -7.02 1.53
CA PHE A 292 0.21 -7.03 0.81
C PHE A 292 0.42 -5.78 -0.04
N GLY A 293 1.66 -5.55 -0.49
CA GLY A 293 1.99 -4.48 -1.44
C GLY A 293 1.97 -3.07 -0.83
N LEU A 294 2.02 -2.93 0.49
CA LEU A 294 2.21 -1.63 1.13
C LEU A 294 3.61 -1.09 0.80
N SER A 295 3.69 0.20 0.47
CA SER A 295 4.96 0.87 0.17
C SER A 295 5.02 2.26 0.81
N ARG A 296 5.95 2.43 1.74
CA ARG A 296 6.24 3.70 2.43
C ARG A 296 7.61 4.27 2.07
N TYR A 297 8.42 3.57 1.27
CA TYR A 297 9.72 4.07 0.82
C TYR A 297 10.16 3.41 -0.50
N ASP A 298 11.03 4.11 -1.23
CA ASP A 298 11.67 3.63 -2.45
C ASP A 298 12.97 4.39 -2.78
N PHE A 299 13.73 3.90 -3.75
CA PHE A 299 15.09 4.34 -4.07
C PHE A 299 15.14 5.25 -5.30
N LEU A 300 15.66 6.45 -5.13
CA LEU A 300 16.05 7.33 -6.24
C LEU A 300 17.33 6.79 -6.87
N SER A 301 17.59 7.14 -8.14
CA SER A 301 18.75 6.65 -8.89
C SER A 301 20.08 7.31 -8.51
N ASP A 302 20.10 8.16 -7.48
CA ASP A 302 21.25 8.95 -7.06
C ASP A 302 21.59 8.78 -5.58
N ASP A 303 21.51 7.53 -5.11
CA ASP A 303 21.83 7.05 -3.76
C ASP A 303 20.97 7.66 -2.65
N ARG A 304 19.83 8.25 -3.04
CA ARG A 304 18.86 8.81 -2.12
C ARG A 304 17.66 7.89 -1.95
N VAL A 305 17.09 7.87 -0.75
CA VAL A 305 15.90 7.09 -0.43
C VAL A 305 14.78 8.06 -0.07
N VAL A 306 13.65 7.96 -0.75
CA VAL A 306 12.45 8.72 -0.38
C VAL A 306 11.58 7.84 0.51
N PHE A 307 11.05 8.40 1.59
CA PHE A 307 10.16 7.69 2.49
C PHE A 307 9.08 8.60 3.07
N ALA A 308 7.90 8.02 3.28
CA ALA A 308 6.83 8.61 4.05
C ALA A 308 6.95 8.19 5.51
N TYR A 309 6.63 9.09 6.42
CA TYR A 309 6.60 8.81 7.86
C TYR A 309 5.41 9.51 8.51
N SER A 310 4.83 8.88 9.52
CA SER A 310 3.70 9.42 10.26
C SER A 310 4.16 10.00 11.59
N SER A 311 3.72 11.21 11.90
CA SER A 311 3.96 11.88 13.19
C SER A 311 2.76 12.76 13.52
N ASP A 312 2.39 12.84 14.80
CA ASP A 312 1.22 13.61 15.26
C ASP A 312 -0.09 13.33 14.48
N GLY A 313 -0.27 12.07 14.05
CA GLY A 313 -1.47 11.60 13.36
C GLY A 313 -1.60 11.98 11.88
N ILE A 314 -0.54 12.51 11.26
CA ILE A 314 -0.48 12.81 9.83
C ILE A 314 0.81 12.30 9.20
N ASP A 315 0.79 12.09 7.88
CA ASP A 315 1.96 11.73 7.10
C ASP A 315 2.77 12.94 6.66
N HIS A 316 4.07 12.69 6.51
CA HIS A 316 5.06 13.56 5.92
C HIS A 316 5.87 12.77 4.91
N LEU A 317 6.58 13.48 4.02
CA LEU A 317 7.51 12.90 3.06
C LEU A 317 8.92 13.44 3.33
N ALA A 318 9.91 12.58 3.27
CA ALA A 318 11.32 12.93 3.46
C ALA A 318 12.20 12.21 2.44
N VAL A 319 13.40 12.74 2.27
CA VAL A 319 14.47 12.12 1.49
C VAL A 319 15.70 11.96 2.37
N TYR A 320 16.27 10.76 2.38
CA TYR A 320 17.56 10.46 2.98
C TYR A 320 18.63 10.45 1.90
N ASP A 321 19.73 11.17 2.13
CA ASP A 321 20.92 11.14 1.28
C ASP A 321 22.00 10.29 1.96
N GLN A 322 22.31 9.14 1.36
CA GLN A 322 23.24 8.16 1.92
C GLN A 322 24.68 8.69 2.02
N LEU A 323 25.08 9.60 1.13
CA LEU A 323 26.44 10.14 1.08
C LEU A 323 26.70 11.13 2.23
N SER A 324 25.72 11.99 2.49
CA SER A 324 25.78 13.00 3.55
C SER A 324 25.14 12.56 4.86
N THR A 325 24.50 11.39 4.87
CA THR A 325 23.72 10.84 6.00
C THR A 325 22.68 11.82 6.53
N ARG A 326 22.10 12.63 5.63
CA ARG A 326 21.17 13.71 5.97
C ARG A 326 19.76 13.33 5.56
N VAL A 327 18.81 13.62 6.43
CA VAL A 327 17.38 13.59 6.11
C VAL A 327 16.88 15.01 5.88
N ASP A 328 16.20 15.21 4.75
CA ASP A 328 15.51 16.44 4.39
C ASP A 328 14.01 16.19 4.25
N ARG A 329 13.19 16.99 4.94
CA ARG A 329 11.74 16.98 4.77
C ARG A 329 11.38 17.57 3.41
N LEU A 330 10.50 16.90 2.69
CA LEU A 330 9.93 17.35 1.43
C LEU A 330 8.59 18.03 1.70
N GLU A 331 8.49 19.31 1.35
CA GLU A 331 7.24 20.07 1.51
C GLU A 331 6.22 19.63 0.47
N VAL A 332 5.16 18.97 0.94
CA VAL A 332 4.01 18.51 0.14
C VAL A 332 2.70 18.86 0.86
N PRO A 333 1.61 19.19 0.14
CA PRO A 333 0.34 19.63 0.73
C PRO A 333 -0.56 18.45 1.15
N PHE A 334 0.04 17.33 1.54
CA PHE A 334 -0.67 16.08 1.86
C PHE A 334 -0.50 15.75 3.34
N THR A 335 -1.58 15.28 3.95
CA THR A 335 -1.59 14.76 5.33
C THR A 335 -1.72 13.24 5.37
N SER A 336 -1.99 12.59 4.22
CA SER A 336 -1.76 11.16 4.03
C SER A 336 -0.92 10.92 2.78
N VAL A 337 0.06 10.02 2.89
CA VAL A 337 0.99 9.65 1.82
C VAL A 337 1.16 8.14 1.82
N GLN A 338 0.67 7.51 0.75
CA GLN A 338 0.65 6.05 0.58
C GLN A 338 1.31 5.67 -0.74
N GLN A 339 1.73 4.40 -0.86
CA GLN A 339 2.20 3.82 -2.13
C GLN A 339 3.34 4.61 -2.76
N VAL A 340 4.36 4.93 -1.95
CA VAL A 340 5.55 5.66 -2.40
C VAL A 340 6.35 4.79 -3.37
N GLN A 341 6.58 5.31 -4.57
CA GLN A 341 7.41 4.70 -5.62
C GLN A 341 8.37 5.75 -6.18
N ALA A 342 9.55 5.32 -6.58
CA ALA A 342 10.58 6.19 -7.13
C ALA A 342 11.09 5.70 -8.49
N TRP A 343 11.34 6.65 -9.38
CA TRP A 343 12.01 6.39 -10.65
C TRP A 343 12.92 7.56 -10.99
N THR A 344 14.22 7.29 -11.14
CA THR A 344 15.25 8.32 -11.27
C THR A 344 15.20 9.32 -10.10
N THR A 345 14.77 10.56 -10.35
CA THR A 345 14.52 11.59 -9.32
C THR A 345 13.04 11.92 -9.14
N THR A 346 12.15 11.22 -9.86
CA THR A 346 10.70 11.38 -9.76
C THR A 346 10.15 10.46 -8.68
N VAL A 347 9.29 11.02 -7.84
CA VAL A 347 8.56 10.29 -6.81
C VAL A 347 7.08 10.32 -7.17
N VAL A 348 6.45 9.15 -7.20
CA VAL A 348 5.00 8.99 -7.38
C VAL A 348 4.42 8.38 -6.13
N PHE A 349 3.29 8.89 -5.69
CA PHE A 349 2.59 8.38 -4.52
C PHE A 349 1.09 8.68 -4.60
N VAL A 350 0.30 8.02 -3.76
CA VAL A 350 -1.09 8.37 -3.52
C VAL A 350 -1.12 9.38 -2.37
N GLY A 351 -1.51 10.62 -2.68
CA GLY A 351 -1.55 11.73 -1.74
C GLY A 351 -2.96 12.24 -1.50
N GLY A 352 -3.32 12.43 -0.23
CA GLY A 352 -4.58 13.04 0.19
C GLY A 352 -4.38 14.03 1.33
N SER A 353 -5.40 14.85 1.60
CA SER A 353 -5.40 15.75 2.75
C SER A 353 -6.80 15.99 3.29
N PHE A 354 -6.94 16.65 4.44
CA PHE A 354 -8.25 17.04 4.98
C PHE A 354 -9.14 17.83 3.98
N THR A 355 -8.56 18.41 2.93
CA THR A 355 -9.27 19.17 1.89
C THR A 355 -9.17 18.56 0.49
N LEU A 356 -8.36 17.51 0.31
CA LEU A 356 -8.12 16.85 -0.97
C LEU A 356 -8.39 15.35 -0.86
N SER A 357 -9.25 14.82 -1.72
CA SER A 357 -9.37 13.36 -1.87
C SER A 357 -8.06 12.78 -2.42
N ALA A 358 -7.76 11.54 -2.03
CA ALA A 358 -6.59 10.82 -2.53
C ALA A 358 -6.48 10.87 -4.07
N SER A 359 -5.29 11.22 -4.56
CA SER A 359 -4.94 11.18 -5.97
C SER A 359 -3.54 10.61 -6.19
N VAL A 360 -3.30 10.04 -7.37
CA VAL A 360 -1.94 9.68 -7.81
C VAL A 360 -1.24 10.96 -8.22
N VAL A 361 -0.11 11.26 -7.59
CA VAL A 361 0.62 12.50 -7.81
C VAL A 361 2.11 12.24 -8.06
N ALA A 362 2.74 13.14 -8.80
CA ALA A 362 4.17 13.14 -9.08
C ALA A 362 4.84 14.39 -8.53
N THR A 363 6.09 14.25 -8.10
CA THR A 363 7.01 15.38 -7.98
C THR A 363 8.45 14.94 -8.24
N VAL A 364 9.30 15.85 -8.71
CA VAL A 364 10.74 15.63 -8.84
C VAL A 364 11.44 16.15 -7.61
N VAL A 365 12.32 15.34 -7.02
CA VAL A 365 13.07 15.68 -5.80
C VAL A 365 14.48 16.13 -6.15
N GLY A 366 14.75 17.43 -5.99
CA GLY A 366 16.07 18.03 -6.11
C GLY A 366 17.00 17.66 -4.95
N ARG A 367 18.32 17.78 -5.17
CA ARG A 367 19.34 17.38 -4.18
C ARG A 367 19.33 18.19 -2.88
N ASN A 368 18.72 19.37 -2.86
CA ASN A 368 18.57 20.20 -1.67
C ASN A 368 17.26 19.91 -0.89
N GLY A 369 16.57 18.81 -1.21
CA GLY A 369 15.25 18.51 -0.66
C GLY A 369 14.11 19.35 -1.25
N ALA A 370 14.37 20.19 -2.25
CA ALA A 370 13.31 20.93 -2.93
C ALA A 370 12.52 20.00 -3.86
N THR A 371 11.20 20.17 -3.88
CA THR A 371 10.30 19.47 -4.79
C THR A 371 9.94 20.36 -5.98
N SER A 372 9.77 19.76 -7.16
CA SER A 372 9.14 20.45 -8.28
C SER A 372 7.65 20.71 -8.00
N ARG A 373 6.99 21.44 -8.91
CA ARG A 373 5.53 21.51 -8.92
C ARG A 373 4.95 20.10 -8.90
N ILE A 374 3.99 19.87 -8.02
CA ILE A 374 3.25 18.61 -7.94
C ILE A 374 2.33 18.49 -9.15
N GLU A 375 2.49 17.39 -9.86
CA GLU A 375 1.61 17.00 -10.97
C GLU A 375 0.54 16.04 -10.45
N ASN A 376 -0.72 16.29 -10.80
CA ASN A 376 -1.80 15.37 -10.50
C ASN A 376 -1.98 14.42 -11.68
N MET A 377 -1.57 13.16 -11.54
CA MET A 377 -1.56 12.19 -12.62
C MET A 377 -2.96 11.65 -12.92
N ARG A 378 -3.81 11.57 -11.90
CA ARG A 378 -5.21 11.20 -12.05
C ARG A 378 -6.07 12.46 -11.97
N PRO A 379 -6.70 12.91 -13.07
CA PRO A 379 -7.57 14.07 -13.04
C PRO A 379 -8.64 13.89 -11.96
N VAL A 380 -8.70 14.84 -11.02
CA VAL A 380 -9.72 14.85 -9.99
C VAL A 380 -11.03 15.21 -10.68
N ALA A 381 -12.04 14.34 -10.59
CA ALA A 381 -13.40 14.71 -10.99
C ALA A 381 -13.79 16.01 -10.28
N ASP A 382 -14.55 16.89 -10.95
CA ASP A 382 -14.94 18.20 -10.39
C ASP A 382 -15.26 18.07 -8.90
N PRO A 383 -14.66 18.91 -8.03
CA PRO A 383 -14.87 18.79 -6.61
C PRO A 383 -16.38 18.85 -6.36
N PRO A 384 -16.94 17.89 -5.60
CA PRO A 384 -18.40 17.72 -5.50
C PRO A 384 -19.12 18.93 -4.90
N MET A 385 -18.34 19.89 -4.40
CA MET A 385 -18.71 21.06 -3.61
C MET A 385 -17.57 22.07 -3.62
N THR A 386 -17.90 23.34 -3.40
CA THR A 386 -16.89 24.37 -3.13
C THR A 386 -16.18 24.08 -1.81
N SER A 387 -14.92 24.51 -1.69
CA SER A 387 -14.13 24.39 -0.45
C SER A 387 -14.82 24.95 0.80
N ALA A 388 -15.77 25.88 0.63
CA ALA A 388 -16.56 26.46 1.73
C ALA A 388 -17.44 25.47 2.52
N TYR A 389 -17.78 24.29 1.97
CA TYR A 389 -18.52 23.25 2.70
C TYR A 389 -17.59 22.18 3.33
N ILE A 390 -16.27 22.29 3.15
CA ILE A 390 -15.32 21.30 3.67
C ILE A 390 -14.96 21.63 5.12
N SER A 391 -15.37 20.75 6.02
CA SER A 391 -14.86 20.71 7.39
C SER A 391 -13.45 20.13 7.39
N VAL A 392 -12.47 20.96 7.76
CA VAL A 392 -11.06 20.58 7.84
C VAL A 392 -10.83 19.86 9.17
N GLY A 393 -10.21 18.68 9.10
CA GLY A 393 -9.88 17.88 10.27
C GLY A 393 -8.87 18.58 11.18
N GLN A 394 -9.08 18.43 12.48
CA GLN A 394 -8.24 18.98 13.53
C GLN A 394 -7.75 17.80 14.39
N PRO A 395 -6.48 17.40 14.26
CA PRO A 395 -5.88 16.43 15.18
C PRO A 395 -6.04 16.92 16.62
N ILE A 396 -6.55 16.06 17.48
CA ILE A 396 -6.78 16.34 18.89
C ILE A 396 -6.17 15.24 19.76
N THR A 397 -5.80 15.66 20.96
CA THR A 397 -5.26 14.80 22.01
C THR A 397 -6.07 15.06 23.28
N TYR A 398 -6.58 14.01 23.91
CA TYR A 398 -7.45 14.14 25.08
C TYR A 398 -7.16 13.08 26.15
N PRO A 399 -7.34 13.40 27.45
CA PRO A 399 -7.08 12.45 28.52
C PRO A 399 -8.14 11.34 28.57
N THR A 400 -7.71 10.14 28.94
CA THR A 400 -8.56 8.98 29.24
C THR A 400 -8.32 8.51 30.68
N VAL A 401 -9.05 7.48 31.12
CA VAL A 401 -8.86 6.89 32.46
C VAL A 401 -7.44 6.33 32.66
N HIS A 402 -6.80 5.85 31.58
CA HIS A 402 -5.52 5.12 31.64
C HIS A 402 -4.38 5.83 30.90
N GLY A 403 -4.60 7.04 30.39
CA GLY A 403 -3.57 7.77 29.65
C GLY A 403 -4.15 8.84 28.75
N VAL A 404 -3.72 8.84 27.50
CA VAL A 404 -4.08 9.81 26.48
C VAL A 404 -4.61 9.04 25.27
N ALA A 405 -5.61 9.60 24.59
CA ALA A 405 -6.09 9.12 23.31
C ALA A 405 -6.04 10.24 22.28
N HIS A 406 -6.09 9.84 21.01
CA HIS A 406 -5.98 10.73 19.87
C HIS A 406 -7.22 10.61 18.99
N GLY A 407 -7.44 11.62 18.16
CA GLY A 407 -8.48 11.57 17.16
C GLY A 407 -8.44 12.77 16.25
N ILE A 408 -9.36 12.80 15.30
CA ILE A 408 -9.51 13.90 14.35
C ILE A 408 -10.90 14.48 14.53
N TYR A 409 -10.96 15.72 15.00
CA TYR A 409 -12.21 16.46 15.16
C TYR A 409 -12.54 17.24 13.89
N TYR A 410 -13.81 17.18 13.48
CA TYR A 410 -14.34 17.89 12.33
C TYR A 410 -15.53 18.76 12.78
N PRO A 411 -15.40 20.09 12.77
CA PRO A 411 -16.50 20.98 13.16
C PRO A 411 -17.63 21.00 12.13
N PRO A 412 -18.88 21.30 12.53
CA PRO A 412 -19.95 21.57 11.58
C PRO A 412 -19.57 22.74 10.66
N THR A 413 -19.73 22.58 9.35
CA THR A 413 -19.26 23.55 8.35
C THR A 413 -20.23 23.67 7.18
N ASN A 414 -20.88 24.83 7.02
CA ASN A 414 -21.77 25.12 5.90
C ASN A 414 -21.81 26.65 5.66
N PRO A 415 -21.56 27.15 4.43
CA PRO A 415 -21.55 28.59 4.16
C PRO A 415 -22.95 29.22 4.18
N ASP A 416 -24.01 28.42 4.05
CA ASP A 416 -25.38 28.91 3.92
C ASP A 416 -26.10 28.98 5.26
N PHE A 417 -25.56 28.39 6.33
CA PHE A 417 -26.25 28.27 7.62
C PHE A 417 -25.38 28.66 8.80
N VAL A 418 -26.01 29.22 9.83
CA VAL A 418 -25.43 29.48 11.15
C VAL A 418 -26.40 28.99 12.23
N ALA A 419 -25.86 28.42 13.31
CA ALA A 419 -26.68 27.95 14.42
C ALA A 419 -27.08 29.10 15.36
N PRO A 420 -28.22 28.99 16.08
CA PRO A 420 -28.58 29.91 17.15
C PRO A 420 -27.48 30.02 18.21
N GLU A 421 -27.26 31.24 18.69
CA GLU A 421 -26.27 31.53 19.73
C GLU A 421 -26.52 30.69 20.99
N GLY A 422 -25.44 30.26 21.64
CA GLY A 422 -25.50 29.44 22.86
C GLY A 422 -25.85 27.96 22.65
N THR A 423 -26.13 27.53 21.41
CA THR A 423 -26.36 26.10 21.10
C THR A 423 -25.06 25.36 20.79
N ARG A 424 -25.06 24.03 20.93
CA ARG A 424 -23.92 23.15 20.62
C ARG A 424 -24.33 22.09 19.60
N PRO A 425 -23.43 21.67 18.70
CA PRO A 425 -23.75 20.65 17.71
C PRO A 425 -23.86 19.26 18.35
N PRO A 426 -24.75 18.40 17.86
CA PRO A 426 -24.66 16.96 18.13
C PRO A 426 -23.33 16.41 17.59
N LEU A 427 -22.72 15.46 18.32
CA LEU A 427 -21.45 14.84 17.95
C LEU A 427 -21.66 13.40 17.47
N VAL A 428 -21.11 13.08 16.30
CA VAL A 428 -20.97 11.72 15.80
C VAL A 428 -19.56 11.23 16.15
N VAL A 429 -19.47 10.15 16.93
CA VAL A 429 -18.20 9.50 17.26
C VAL A 429 -18.02 8.32 16.31
N MET A 430 -16.94 8.35 15.53
CA MET A 430 -16.51 7.28 14.65
C MET A 430 -15.30 6.56 15.26
N ILE A 431 -15.26 5.24 15.06
CA ILE A 431 -14.18 4.35 15.50
C ILE A 431 -13.81 3.53 14.27
N HIS A 432 -12.53 3.52 13.91
CA HIS A 432 -12.05 2.80 12.73
C HIS A 432 -12.04 1.27 12.92
N GLY A 433 -11.90 0.53 11.82
CA GLY A 433 -11.69 -0.92 11.84
C GLY A 433 -10.25 -1.28 12.20
N GLY A 434 -9.98 -2.56 12.50
CA GLY A 434 -8.66 -3.05 12.90
C GLY A 434 -8.78 -4.09 14.02
N PRO A 435 -8.43 -3.77 15.28
CA PRO A 435 -8.20 -2.42 15.83
C PRO A 435 -6.80 -1.83 15.58
N THR A 436 -5.81 -2.63 15.14
CA THR A 436 -4.46 -2.14 14.82
C THR A 436 -4.44 -1.39 13.49
N ALA A 437 -4.96 -0.17 13.48
CA ALA A 437 -4.98 0.78 12.37
C ALA A 437 -5.21 2.19 12.94
N SER A 438 -5.45 3.18 12.08
CA SER A 438 -5.85 4.53 12.49
C SER A 438 -6.77 5.16 11.45
N ALA A 439 -7.48 6.22 11.86
CA ALA A 439 -8.27 7.06 10.97
C ALA A 439 -7.36 7.77 9.95
N THR A 440 -7.74 7.68 8.67
CA THR A 440 -6.97 8.29 7.59
C THR A 440 -7.23 9.81 7.50
N PRO A 441 -6.20 10.67 7.55
CA PRO A 441 -6.35 12.12 7.57
C PRO A 441 -6.59 12.71 6.17
N GLU A 442 -7.70 12.33 5.55
CA GLU A 442 -8.09 12.68 4.17
C GLU A 442 -9.53 13.21 4.07
N LEU A 443 -9.84 13.86 2.94
CA LEU A 443 -11.19 14.33 2.63
C LEU A 443 -12.14 13.14 2.42
N SER A 444 -13.01 12.93 3.41
CA SER A 444 -14.05 11.90 3.37
C SER A 444 -15.44 12.50 3.18
N LEU A 445 -16.11 12.21 2.06
CA LEU A 445 -17.50 12.64 1.86
C LEU A 445 -18.46 12.06 2.91
N ARG A 446 -18.11 10.92 3.52
CA ARG A 446 -18.87 10.35 4.63
C ARG A 446 -18.84 11.28 5.85
N THR A 447 -17.69 11.85 6.17
CA THR A 447 -17.55 12.87 7.23
C THR A 447 -18.24 14.16 6.82
N GLN A 448 -17.99 14.63 5.59
CA GLN A 448 -18.57 15.89 5.11
C GLN A 448 -20.10 15.86 5.04
N TYR A 449 -20.70 14.69 4.79
CA TYR A 449 -22.15 14.50 4.81
C TYR A 449 -22.78 14.93 6.14
N TRP A 450 -22.11 14.65 7.26
CA TRP A 450 -22.56 15.02 8.60
C TRP A 450 -22.22 16.47 8.94
N THR A 451 -20.96 16.89 8.70
CA THR A 451 -20.50 18.23 9.07
C THR A 451 -21.23 19.33 8.33
N SER A 452 -21.54 19.11 7.05
CA SER A 452 -22.34 20.03 6.24
C SER A 452 -23.80 20.17 6.69
N ARG A 453 -24.29 19.28 7.55
CA ARG A 453 -25.65 19.31 8.10
C ARG A 453 -25.72 19.88 9.51
N GLY A 454 -24.61 20.34 10.07
CA GLY A 454 -24.58 20.90 11.42
C GLY A 454 -24.19 19.88 12.50
N PHE A 455 -23.73 18.69 12.14
CA PHE A 455 -23.16 17.75 13.11
C PHE A 455 -21.66 18.00 13.28
N ALA A 456 -21.13 17.82 14.48
CA ALA A 456 -19.70 17.62 14.65
C ALA A 456 -19.37 16.14 14.44
N VAL A 457 -18.15 15.84 13.99
CA VAL A 457 -17.64 14.46 13.91
C VAL A 457 -16.32 14.38 14.65
N VAL A 458 -16.08 13.27 15.36
CA VAL A 458 -14.74 12.90 15.81
C VAL A 458 -14.45 11.49 15.34
N ASP A 459 -13.30 11.30 14.69
CA ASP A 459 -12.77 9.98 14.33
C ASP A 459 -11.68 9.61 15.33
N VAL A 460 -11.93 8.59 16.15
CA VAL A 460 -11.08 8.22 17.28
C VAL A 460 -10.04 7.19 16.84
N ASN A 461 -8.78 7.44 17.20
CA ASN A 461 -7.63 6.54 17.01
C ASN A 461 -7.37 5.72 18.27
#